data_AF-A0AAV5SZ44-F1
#
_entry.id   AF-A0AAV5SZ44-F1
#
_cell.length_a   1.000
_cell.length_b   1.000
_cell.length_c   1.000
_cell.angle_alpha   90.00
_cell.angle_beta   90.00
_cell.angle_gamma   90.00
#
_symmetry.space_group_name_H-M   'P 1'
#
loop_
_entity.id
_entity.type
_entity.pdbx_description
1 polymer ?
#
loop_
_entity_poly.entity_id
_entity_poly.type
_entity_poly.pdbx_seq_one_letter_code
_entity_poly.pdbx_strand_id
1 'polypeptide(L)'
;MTPTTAYIKLFLSLLFLIVDVLVLIGIRRQSILSSHPIIILNAALFTTEILKIGAQVTNEYPVEIAGRVIIDCPLSDIWAIWSLIPWFSSIYIYPILAVLHLLAIYRPVYFKMLKRKNAYVAISIVFLLSTLMTMAYVIPSCGIYYSHDFLYWAFDFNRPQVFFMEKYNYVLTV
;
A
#
# COMPACT_ATOMS: atom_id res chain seq x y z
N MET A 1 -12.90 19.50 -6.79
CA MET A 1 -13.54 18.45 -5.97
C MET A 1 -14.24 19.16 -4.81
N THR A 2 -15.45 18.75 -4.41
CA THR A 2 -16.19 19.46 -3.34
C THR A 2 -15.78 18.92 -1.97
N PRO A 3 -15.77 19.74 -0.91
CA PRO A 3 -15.42 19.26 0.45
C PRO A 3 -16.27 18.06 0.89
N THR A 4 -17.51 17.96 0.40
CA THR A 4 -18.41 16.82 0.60
C THR A 4 -17.83 15.47 0.15
N THR A 5 -17.05 15.42 -0.95
CA THR A 5 -16.43 14.16 -1.39
C THR A 5 -15.30 13.72 -0.47
N ALA A 6 -14.55 14.67 0.11
CA ALA A 6 -13.48 14.37 1.05
C ALA A 6 -14.01 13.72 2.34
N TYR A 7 -15.12 14.25 2.88
CA TYR A 7 -15.77 13.65 4.06
C TYR A 7 -16.28 12.23 3.80
N ILE A 8 -16.83 11.96 2.61
CA ILE A 8 -17.28 10.62 2.24
C ILE A 8 -16.09 9.64 2.17
N LYS A 9 -14.98 10.04 1.51
CA LYS A 9 -13.75 9.22 1.47
C LYS A 9 -13.21 8.93 2.86
N LEU A 10 -13.16 9.94 3.73
CA LEU A 10 -12.71 9.80 5.11
C LEU A 10 -13.60 8.80 5.88
N PHE A 11 -14.92 8.95 5.79
CA PHE A 11 -15.87 8.05 6.46
C PHE A 11 -15.69 6.59 6.00
N LEU A 12 -15.63 6.36 4.69
CA LEU A 12 -15.41 5.02 4.14
C LEU A 12 -14.06 4.44 4.56
N SER A 13 -13.01 5.25 4.55
CA SER A 13 -11.66 4.84 4.97
C SER A 13 -11.63 4.42 6.44
N LEU A 14 -12.30 5.17 7.33
CA LEU A 14 -12.42 4.80 8.74
C LEU A 14 -13.19 3.49 8.91
N LEU A 15 -14.25 3.27 8.13
CA LEU A 15 -14.99 2.01 8.15
C LEU A 15 -14.10 0.83 7.72
N PHE A 16 -13.35 0.97 6.61
CA PHE A 16 -12.41 -0.06 6.17
C PHE A 16 -11.31 -0.31 7.20
N LEU A 17 -10.76 0.74 7.82
CA LEU A 17 -9.76 0.62 8.88
C LEU A 17 -10.27 -0.23 10.04
N ILE A 18 -11.50 0.01 10.50
CA ILE A 18 -12.12 -0.77 11.59
C ILE A 18 -12.27 -2.24 11.17
N VAL A 19 -12.77 -2.49 9.96
CA VAL A 19 -12.95 -3.86 9.44
C VAL A 19 -11.60 -4.58 9.36
N ASP A 20 -10.57 -3.95 8.80
CA ASP A 20 -9.24 -4.56 8.65
C ASP A 20 -8.60 -4.87 10.01
N VAL A 21 -8.75 -3.97 10.99
CA VAL A 21 -8.29 -4.20 12.37
C VAL A 21 -9.02 -5.39 12.99
N LEU A 22 -10.34 -5.48 12.84
CA LEU A 22 -11.13 -6.60 13.35
C LEU A 22 -10.71 -7.93 12.71
N VAL A 23 -10.49 -7.95 11.39
CA VAL A 23 -10.01 -9.13 10.67
C VAL A 23 -8.61 -9.53 11.15
N LEU A 24 -7.70 -8.57 11.32
CA LEU A 24 -6.36 -8.84 11.83
C LEU A 24 -6.39 -9.42 13.24
N ILE A 25 -7.23 -8.88 14.14
CA ILE A 25 -7.44 -9.44 15.48
C ILE A 25 -8.00 -10.86 15.39
N GLY A 26 -8.98 -11.09 14.51
CA GLY A 26 -9.56 -12.40 14.25
C GLY A 26 -8.50 -13.42 13.82
N ILE A 27 -7.64 -13.06 12.85
CA ILE A 27 -6.53 -13.89 12.39
C ILE A 27 -5.55 -14.20 13.53
N ARG A 28 -5.18 -13.19 14.33
CA ARG A 28 -4.21 -13.35 15.43
C ARG A 28 -4.72 -14.22 16.57
N ARG A 29 -6.03 -14.24 16.82
CA ARG A 29 -6.66 -15.09 17.85
C ARG A 29 -6.73 -16.57 17.45
N GLN A 30 -6.63 -16.89 16.16
CA GLN A 30 -6.74 -18.26 15.66
C GLN A 30 -5.40 -19.02 15.80
N SER A 31 -5.18 -19.68 16.93
CA SER A 31 -3.93 -20.41 17.22
C SER A 31 -3.63 -21.53 16.22
N ILE A 32 -4.65 -22.27 15.76
CA ILE A 32 -4.50 -23.44 14.88
C ILE A 32 -4.03 -23.03 13.47
N LEU A 33 -4.65 -21.99 12.91
CA LEU A 33 -4.41 -21.56 11.52
C LEU A 33 -3.33 -20.47 11.41
N SER A 34 -2.94 -19.83 12.51
CA SER A 34 -1.94 -18.75 12.54
C SER A 34 -0.58 -19.13 11.96
N SER A 35 -0.24 -20.42 11.95
CA SER A 35 1.02 -20.94 11.43
C SER A 35 1.02 -21.18 9.91
N HIS A 36 -0.16 -21.12 9.28
CA HIS A 36 -0.32 -21.43 7.87
C HIS A 36 0.18 -20.26 6.99
N PRO A 37 1.00 -20.51 5.94
CA PRO A 37 1.58 -19.47 5.09
C PRO A 37 0.58 -18.46 4.52
N ILE A 38 -0.58 -18.92 4.02
CA ILE A 38 -1.66 -18.05 3.53
C ILE A 38 -2.16 -17.10 4.61
N ILE A 39 -2.34 -17.59 5.84
CA ILE A 39 -2.87 -16.79 6.95
C ILE A 39 -1.84 -15.73 7.38
N ILE A 40 -0.55 -16.08 7.38
CA ILE A 40 0.54 -15.13 7.64
C ILE A 40 0.58 -14.04 6.58
N LEU A 41 0.45 -14.40 5.30
CA LEU A 41 0.43 -13.44 4.19
C LEU A 41 -0.83 -12.56 4.18
N ASN A 42 -2.00 -13.12 4.51
CA ASN A 42 -3.22 -12.33 4.71
C ASN A 42 -3.06 -11.36 5.89
N ALA A 43 -2.48 -11.79 7.00
CA ALA A 43 -2.19 -10.90 8.12
C ALA A 43 -1.25 -9.76 7.72
N ALA A 44 -0.24 -10.05 6.89
CA ALA A 44 0.65 -9.04 6.33
C ALA A 44 -0.11 -8.06 5.42
N LEU A 45 -1.00 -8.56 4.55
CA LEU A 45 -1.85 -7.75 3.68
C LEU A 45 -2.74 -6.78 4.48
N PHE A 46 -3.47 -7.29 5.48
CA PHE A 46 -4.29 -6.44 6.34
C PHE A 46 -3.45 -5.43 7.12
N THR A 47 -2.24 -5.80 7.55
CA THR A 47 -1.31 -4.86 8.19
C THR A 47 -0.91 -3.74 7.22
N THR A 48 -0.62 -4.06 5.95
CA THR A 48 -0.28 -3.04 4.93
C THR A 48 -1.47 -2.14 4.60
N GLU A 49 -2.69 -2.68 4.54
CA GLU A 49 -3.90 -1.89 4.30
C GLU A 49 -4.19 -0.92 5.46
N ILE A 50 -4.05 -1.38 6.71
CA ILE A 50 -4.16 -0.53 7.91
C ILE A 50 -3.15 0.62 7.86
N LEU A 51 -1.88 0.33 7.54
CA LEU A 51 -0.84 1.36 7.45
C LEU A 51 -1.12 2.36 6.32
N LYS A 52 -1.57 1.87 5.16
CA LYS A 52 -1.96 2.70 4.02
C LYS A 52 -3.12 3.62 4.39
N ILE A 53 -4.23 3.08 4.88
CA ILE A 53 -5.40 3.87 5.27
C ILE A 53 -5.05 4.84 6.40
N GLY A 54 -4.27 4.40 7.39
CA GLY A 54 -3.76 5.25 8.45
C GLY A 54 -3.01 6.46 7.91
N ALA A 55 -2.13 6.27 6.92
CA ALA A 55 -1.41 7.35 6.25
C ALA A 55 -2.34 8.32 5.51
N GLN A 56 -3.44 7.82 4.92
CA GLN A 56 -4.44 8.66 4.24
C GLN A 56 -5.28 9.49 5.21
N VAL A 57 -5.75 8.87 6.30
CA VAL A 57 -6.59 9.50 7.32
C VAL A 57 -5.86 10.62 8.06
N THR A 58 -4.55 10.52 8.23
CA THR A 58 -3.78 11.45 9.07
C THR A 58 -3.15 12.61 8.31
N ASN A 59 -3.08 12.57 6.98
CA ASN A 59 -2.52 13.67 6.19
C ASN A 59 -3.35 14.00 4.93
N GLU A 60 -3.59 13.01 4.08
CA GLU A 60 -4.25 13.18 2.77
C GLU A 60 -5.67 13.77 2.88
N TYR A 61 -6.57 13.15 3.66
CA TYR A 61 -7.93 13.70 3.83
C TYR A 61 -7.99 15.00 4.64
N PRO A 62 -7.23 15.15 5.75
CA PRO A 62 -7.15 16.42 6.47
C PRO A 62 -6.72 17.58 5.56
N VAL A 63 -5.73 17.39 4.68
CA VAL A 63 -5.31 18.43 3.74
C VAL A 63 -6.40 18.73 2.71
N GLU A 64 -7.08 17.71 2.18
CA GLU A 64 -8.21 17.88 1.26
C GLU A 64 -9.37 18.68 1.90
N ILE A 65 -9.67 18.44 3.18
CA ILE A 65 -10.71 19.14 3.93
C ILE A 65 -10.27 20.57 4.29
N ALA A 66 -9.03 20.75 4.73
CA ALA A 66 -8.51 22.05 5.16
C ALA A 66 -8.23 23.00 3.99
N GLY A 67 -8.09 22.48 2.77
CA GLY A 67 -7.72 23.28 1.60
C GLY A 67 -6.35 23.95 1.76
N ARG A 68 -5.48 23.39 2.59
CA ARG A 68 -4.10 23.85 2.78
C ARG A 68 -3.23 22.74 3.36
N VAL A 69 -1.94 22.90 3.12
CA VAL A 69 -0.88 22.05 3.70
C VAL A 69 -0.96 22.04 5.23
N ILE A 70 -0.92 20.85 5.82
CA ILE A 70 -0.88 20.66 7.28
C ILE A 70 0.53 20.29 7.76
N ILE A 71 1.27 19.51 6.96
CA ILE A 71 2.62 19.04 7.27
C ILE A 71 3.60 19.59 6.24
N ASP A 72 4.50 20.48 6.67
CA ASP A 72 5.51 21.06 5.78
C ASP A 72 6.76 20.17 5.60
N CYS A 73 7.58 20.49 4.59
CA CYS A 73 8.88 19.85 4.39
C CYS A 73 9.79 20.08 5.62
N PRO A 74 10.60 19.07 6.02
CA PRO A 74 10.84 17.79 5.36
C PRO A 74 9.90 16.64 5.80
N LEU A 75 8.97 16.91 6.72
CA LEU A 75 8.10 15.88 7.31
C LEU A 75 7.12 15.30 6.28
N SER A 76 6.71 16.10 5.29
CA SER A 76 5.91 15.67 4.14
C SER A 76 6.56 14.55 3.33
N ASP A 77 7.88 14.58 3.18
CA ASP A 77 8.63 13.66 2.31
C ASP A 77 8.77 12.30 3.00
N ILE A 78 9.07 12.34 4.30
CA ILE A 78 9.06 11.17 5.18
C ILE A 78 7.66 10.54 5.18
N TRP A 79 6.64 11.38 5.22
CA TRP A 79 5.25 10.93 5.19
C TRP A 79 4.88 10.23 3.88
N ALA A 80 5.32 10.77 2.74
CA ALA A 80 5.11 10.17 1.44
C ALA A 80 5.84 8.81 1.32
N ILE A 81 7.08 8.71 1.82
CA ILE A 81 7.79 7.43 1.89
C ILE A 81 7.00 6.42 2.72
N TRP A 82 6.49 6.86 3.87
CA TRP A 82 5.69 6.03 4.77
C TRP A 82 4.38 5.53 4.14
N SER A 83 3.73 6.32 3.28
CA SER A 83 2.50 5.89 2.59
C SER A 83 2.75 4.98 1.38
N LEU A 84 3.86 5.16 0.67
CA LEU A 84 4.19 4.40 -0.54
C LEU A 84 4.65 2.97 -0.24
N ILE A 85 5.40 2.74 0.85
CA ILE A 85 5.89 1.39 1.19
C ILE A 85 4.74 0.39 1.38
N PRO A 86 3.68 0.69 2.17
CA PRO A 86 2.51 -0.18 2.29
C PRO A 86 1.78 -0.37 0.96
N TRP A 87 1.70 0.67 0.10
CA TRP A 87 1.04 0.60 -1.20
C TRP A 87 1.74 -0.37 -2.17
N PHE A 88 3.06 -0.27 -2.32
CA PHE A 88 3.80 -1.25 -3.12
C PHE A 88 3.73 -2.65 -2.51
N SER A 89 3.74 -2.76 -1.18
CA SER A 89 3.70 -4.04 -0.50
C SER A 89 2.39 -4.80 -0.77
N SER A 90 1.24 -4.11 -0.76
CA SER A 90 -0.03 -4.76 -1.08
C SER A 90 -0.08 -5.26 -2.52
N ILE A 91 0.42 -4.47 -3.48
CA ILE A 91 0.53 -4.86 -4.90
C ILE A 91 1.32 -6.16 -5.07
N TYR A 92 2.43 -6.33 -4.36
CA TYR A 92 3.25 -7.55 -4.46
C TYR A 92 2.67 -8.75 -3.69
N ILE A 93 1.87 -8.55 -2.64
CA ILE A 93 1.27 -9.65 -1.87
C ILE A 93 0.14 -10.34 -2.66
N TYR A 94 -0.68 -9.59 -3.40
CA TYR A 94 -1.78 -10.17 -4.20
C TYR A 94 -1.37 -11.31 -5.14
N PRO A 95 -0.37 -11.15 -6.02
CA PRO A 95 0.04 -12.24 -6.91
C PRO A 95 0.61 -13.43 -6.15
N ILE A 96 1.30 -13.21 -5.02
CA ILE A 96 1.80 -14.30 -4.17
C ILE A 96 0.64 -15.11 -3.60
N LEU A 97 -0.40 -14.44 -3.07
CA LEU A 97 -1.61 -15.10 -2.59
C LEU A 97 -2.32 -15.86 -3.73
N ALA A 98 -2.45 -15.26 -4.91
CA ALA A 98 -3.04 -15.92 -6.08
C ALA A 98 -2.29 -17.21 -6.46
N VAL A 99 -0.95 -17.18 -6.50
CA VAL A 99 -0.12 -18.35 -6.76
C VAL A 99 -0.28 -19.41 -5.68
N LEU A 100 -0.38 -19.04 -4.40
CA LEU A 100 -0.62 -19.98 -3.31
C LEU A 100 -1.99 -20.64 -3.39
N HIS A 101 -3.03 -19.89 -3.78
CA HIS A 101 -4.36 -20.45 -4.02
C HIS A 101 -4.36 -21.42 -5.21
N LEU A 102 -3.69 -21.07 -6.31
CA LEU A 102 -3.50 -21.98 -7.44
C LEU A 102 -2.74 -23.25 -7.02
N LEU A 103 -1.67 -23.11 -6.23
CA LEU A 103 -0.90 -24.24 -5.72
C LEU A 103 -1.75 -25.15 -4.83
N ALA A 104 -2.64 -24.58 -4.02
CA ALA A 104 -3.55 -25.33 -3.16
C ALA A 104 -4.51 -26.22 -3.99
N ILE A 105 -4.96 -25.74 -5.15
CA ILE A 105 -5.89 -26.46 -6.04
C ILE A 105 -5.14 -27.48 -6.90
N TYR A 106 -4.10 -27.05 -7.62
CA TYR A 106 -3.46 -27.87 -8.65
C TYR A 106 -2.33 -28.76 -8.12
N ARG A 107 -1.69 -28.40 -7.00
CA ARG A 107 -0.52 -29.10 -6.45
C ARG A 107 -0.58 -29.20 -4.92
N PRO A 108 -1.59 -29.89 -4.36
CA PRO A 108 -1.84 -29.92 -2.92
C PRO A 108 -0.69 -30.55 -2.11
N VAL A 109 0.07 -31.48 -2.70
CA VAL A 109 1.25 -32.09 -2.04
C VAL A 109 2.32 -31.03 -1.77
N TYR A 110 2.67 -30.22 -2.77
CA TYR A 110 3.63 -29.13 -2.60
C TYR A 110 3.10 -28.05 -1.66
N PHE A 111 1.80 -27.76 -1.73
CA PHE A 111 1.15 -26.81 -0.83
C PHE A 111 1.27 -27.23 0.63
N LYS A 112 1.06 -28.52 0.95
CA LYS A 112 1.24 -29.06 2.31
C LYS A 112 2.68 -28.98 2.81
N MET A 113 3.67 -28.91 1.91
CA MET A 113 5.09 -28.79 2.30
C MET A 113 5.49 -27.35 2.64
N LEU A 114 4.65 -26.35 2.37
CA LEU A 114 4.95 -24.96 2.68
C LEU A 114 5.00 -24.74 4.19
N LYS A 115 6.12 -24.16 4.66
CA LYS A 115 6.34 -23.85 6.08
C LYS A 115 6.14 -22.37 6.34
N ARG A 116 5.87 -22.00 7.60
CA ARG A 116 5.80 -20.59 8.05
C ARG A 116 7.01 -19.75 7.60
N LYS A 117 8.21 -20.34 7.57
CA LYS A 117 9.44 -19.67 7.15
C LYS A 117 9.33 -19.12 5.73
N ASN A 118 8.66 -19.84 4.83
CA ASN A 118 8.51 -19.43 3.43
C ASN A 118 7.64 -18.16 3.33
N ALA A 119 6.60 -18.04 4.16
CA ALA A 119 5.77 -16.83 4.21
C ALA A 119 6.57 -15.62 4.72
N TYR A 120 7.36 -15.78 5.79
CA TYR A 120 8.20 -14.69 6.29
C TYR A 120 9.28 -14.28 5.28
N VAL A 121 9.91 -15.23 4.58
CA VAL A 121 10.85 -14.93 3.50
C VAL A 121 10.16 -14.16 2.38
N ALA A 122 8.95 -14.57 1.97
CA ALA A 122 8.18 -13.85 0.97
C ALA A 122 7.85 -12.41 1.42
N ILE A 123 7.41 -12.22 2.67
CA ILE A 123 7.16 -10.89 3.25
C ILE A 123 8.43 -10.03 3.26
N SER A 124 9.58 -10.60 3.63
CA SER A 124 10.86 -9.88 3.61
C SER A 124 11.26 -9.45 2.21
N ILE A 125 11.08 -10.31 1.20
CA ILE A 125 11.35 -9.98 -0.21
C ILE A 125 10.40 -8.87 -0.67
N VAL A 126 9.11 -8.98 -0.38
CA VAL A 126 8.11 -7.95 -0.69
C VAL A 126 8.52 -6.61 -0.09
N PHE A 127 8.82 -6.57 1.21
CA PHE A 127 9.20 -5.35 1.90
C PHE A 127 10.44 -4.69 1.29
N LEU A 128 11.44 -5.50 0.91
CA LEU A 128 12.66 -5.02 0.26
C LEU A 128 12.37 -4.46 -1.13
N LEU A 129 11.56 -5.15 -1.94
CA LEU A 129 11.13 -4.65 -3.26
C LEU A 129 10.33 -3.35 -3.14
N SER A 130 9.40 -3.28 -2.17
CA SER A 130 8.63 -2.07 -1.90
C SER A 130 9.52 -0.89 -1.53
N THR A 131 10.53 -1.12 -0.68
CA THR A 131 11.47 -0.07 -0.29
C THR A 131 12.31 0.39 -1.48
N LEU A 132 12.79 -0.54 -2.32
CA LEU A 132 13.51 -0.19 -3.55
C LEU A 132 12.66 0.64 -4.51
N MET A 133 11.38 0.28 -4.69
CA MET A 133 10.47 1.04 -5.55
C MET A 133 10.15 2.41 -4.98
N THR A 134 9.92 2.53 -3.66
CA THR A 134 9.74 3.83 -3.01
C THR A 134 10.99 4.69 -3.16
N MET A 135 12.19 4.13 -3.01
CA MET A 135 13.43 4.87 -3.23
C MET A 135 13.56 5.31 -4.69
N ALA A 136 13.28 4.43 -5.66
CA ALA A 136 13.28 4.78 -7.07
C ALA A 136 12.27 5.89 -7.40
N TYR A 137 11.14 5.96 -6.69
CA TYR A 137 10.14 7.02 -6.81
C TYR A 137 10.61 8.36 -6.23
N VAL A 138 11.39 8.33 -5.15
CA VAL A 138 11.88 9.54 -4.45
C VAL A 138 13.16 10.10 -5.09
N ILE A 139 13.99 9.26 -5.72
CA ILE A 139 15.24 9.71 -6.35
C ILE A 139 14.93 10.57 -7.58
N PRO A 140 15.51 11.78 -7.68
CA PRO A 140 15.17 12.76 -8.73
C PRO A 140 15.58 12.41 -10.16
N SER A 141 16.11 11.21 -10.40
CA SER A 141 16.63 10.82 -11.71
C SER A 141 15.57 10.27 -12.68
N CYS A 142 14.41 9.82 -12.19
CA CYS A 142 13.41 9.12 -13.01
C CYS A 142 11.98 9.53 -12.62
N GLY A 143 11.20 10.10 -13.53
CA GLY A 143 9.76 10.28 -13.33
C GLY A 143 8.99 8.98 -13.58
N ILE A 144 7.92 8.72 -12.83
CA ILE A 144 6.97 7.64 -13.14
C ILE A 144 5.66 8.28 -13.58
N TYR A 145 5.14 7.91 -14.76
CA TYR A 145 3.84 8.35 -15.24
C TYR A 145 2.91 7.16 -15.48
N TYR A 146 1.62 7.38 -15.27
CA TYR A 146 0.58 6.41 -15.64
C TYR A 146 0.03 6.76 -17.02
N SER A 147 0.18 5.86 -17.98
CA SER A 147 -0.36 6.03 -19.33
C SER A 147 -1.82 5.63 -19.35
N HIS A 148 -2.75 6.58 -19.40
CA HIS A 148 -4.18 6.30 -19.48
C HIS A 148 -4.57 5.53 -20.75
N ASP A 149 -3.87 5.77 -21.87
CA ASP A 149 -4.17 5.14 -23.16
C ASP A 149 -3.88 3.63 -23.19
N PHE A 150 -3.00 3.16 -22.31
CA PHE A 150 -2.48 1.79 -22.32
C PHE A 150 -2.51 1.11 -20.95
N LEU A 151 -3.03 1.80 -19.93
CA LEU A 151 -3.23 1.31 -18.56
C LEU A 151 -1.98 0.70 -17.90
N TYR A 152 -0.80 1.26 -18.15
CA TYR A 152 0.45 0.84 -17.52
C TYR A 152 1.23 2.01 -16.90
N TRP A 153 2.09 1.67 -15.94
CA TRP A 153 3.06 2.58 -15.34
C TRP A 153 4.38 2.52 -16.11
N ALA A 154 4.90 3.67 -16.52
CA ALA A 154 6.19 3.74 -17.20
C ALA A 154 7.14 4.75 -16.55
N PHE A 155 8.43 4.50 -16.72
CA PHE A 155 9.46 5.49 -16.43
C PHE A 155 9.55 6.50 -17.59
N ASP A 156 9.40 7.78 -17.28
CA ASP A 156 9.66 8.88 -18.20
C ASP A 156 10.98 9.56 -17.81
N PHE A 157 12.01 9.31 -18.61
CA PHE A 157 13.34 9.88 -18.41
C PHE A 157 13.45 11.33 -18.93
N ASN A 158 12.49 11.79 -19.74
CA ASN A 158 12.47 13.16 -20.28
C ASN A 158 11.78 14.15 -19.33
N ARG A 159 11.15 13.66 -18.26
CA ARG A 159 10.61 14.46 -17.15
C ARG A 159 11.42 14.18 -15.87
N PRO A 160 12.63 14.77 -15.71
CA PRO A 160 13.43 14.64 -14.49
C PRO A 160 12.67 15.33 -13.36
N GLN A 161 11.85 14.53 -12.66
CA GLN A 161 10.76 14.96 -11.80
C GLN A 161 9.90 16.08 -12.40
N VAL A 162 8.64 15.76 -12.66
CA VAL A 162 7.66 16.74 -12.21
C VAL A 162 7.82 16.74 -10.68
N PHE A 163 8.64 17.67 -10.20
CA PHE A 163 9.08 17.93 -8.82
C PHE A 163 7.96 17.62 -7.83
N PHE A 164 7.98 16.49 -7.09
CA PHE A 164 6.89 16.20 -6.14
C PHE A 164 5.47 16.18 -6.77
N MET A 165 5.43 16.17 -8.11
CA MET A 165 4.45 16.74 -9.06
C MET A 165 3.48 17.76 -8.44
N GLU A 166 3.95 18.99 -8.23
CA GLU A 166 3.14 20.16 -7.86
C GLU A 166 2.32 19.97 -6.58
N LYS A 167 2.87 20.40 -5.44
CA LYS A 167 2.17 20.74 -4.18
C LYS A 167 0.77 20.15 -4.10
N TYR A 168 0.52 19.09 -3.33
CA TYR A 168 -0.84 18.95 -2.81
C TYR A 168 -1.95 19.10 -3.86
N ASN A 169 -1.96 18.32 -4.95
CA ASN A 169 -3.12 18.34 -5.86
C ASN A 169 -4.34 17.64 -5.20
N TYR A 170 -4.58 17.93 -3.92
CA TYR A 170 -5.86 17.94 -3.26
C TYR A 170 -6.54 19.24 -3.65
N VAL A 171 -7.21 19.30 -4.81
CA VAL A 171 -8.25 20.32 -5.09
C VAL A 171 -7.79 21.79 -5.29
N LEU A 172 -6.55 22.18 -4.96
CA LEU A 172 -6.14 23.59 -4.86
C LEU A 172 -5.45 24.19 -6.10
N THR A 173 -5.46 23.49 -7.24
CA THR A 173 -5.13 24.12 -8.53
C THR A 173 -6.31 24.98 -9.00
N VAL A 174 -6.47 26.14 -8.36
CA VAL A 174 -7.13 27.34 -8.90
C VAL A 174 -6.13 28.48 -8.85
#